data_AF-A0A970ER16-F1
#
_entry.id   AF-A0A970ER16-F1
#
_cell.length_a   1.000
_cell.length_b   1.000
_cell.length_c   1.000
_cell.angle_alpha   90.00
_cell.angle_beta   90.00
_cell.angle_gamma   90.00
#
_symmetry.space_group_name_H-M   'P 1'
#
loop_
_entity.id
_entity.type
_entity.pdbx_description
1 polymer ?
#
loop_
_entity_poly.entity_id
_entity_poly.type
_entity_poly.pdbx_seq_one_letter_code
_entity_poly.pdbx_strand_id
1 'polypeptide(L)'
;ADAALQTGVRNFSILSAHKTMPAALRALLGKGSRVDALLCPGHVATIIGSDAFRFVADELKKPAVIAGFGAQEILAALAIITAMIKKGEVRCVNAYPTAVTVSGNEAAMKLLLRVFEPCDAQWRGLGVIPESGLALKGEYKALDTATRFDLFDNIHVPDDDRGCICASVLRGDAEPENCPNFGVACTPATPLGPCMVSGEGSCAAAYAYGGSRV
;
A
#
# COMPACT_ATOMS: atom_id res chain seq x y z
N ALA A 1 -17.55 9.13 -10.13
CA ALA A 1 -17.28 10.56 -10.41
C ALA A 1 -17.94 11.00 -11.71
N ASP A 2 -17.57 10.43 -12.86
CA ASP A 2 -18.15 10.79 -14.18
C ASP A 2 -19.67 10.71 -14.22
N ALA A 3 -20.24 9.56 -13.86
CA ALA A 3 -21.69 9.39 -13.87
C ALA A 3 -22.40 10.42 -12.98
N ALA A 4 -21.81 10.80 -11.83
CA ALA A 4 -22.38 11.79 -10.94
C ALA A 4 -22.37 13.20 -11.55
N LEU A 5 -21.28 13.59 -12.24
CA LEU A 5 -21.21 14.86 -12.95
C LEU A 5 -22.18 14.90 -14.14
N GLN A 6 -22.21 13.83 -14.96
CA GLN A 6 -23.08 13.72 -16.14
C GLN A 6 -24.57 13.76 -15.79
N THR A 7 -24.96 13.18 -14.65
CA THR A 7 -26.35 13.17 -14.18
C THR A 7 -26.69 14.36 -13.26
N GLY A 8 -25.72 15.24 -12.97
CA GLY A 8 -25.94 16.43 -12.15
C GLY A 8 -26.25 16.13 -10.68
N VAL A 9 -25.79 14.99 -10.15
CA VAL A 9 -26.05 14.56 -8.76
C VAL A 9 -25.29 15.45 -7.78
N ARG A 10 -26.03 16.14 -6.90
CA ARG A 10 -25.47 17.12 -5.96
C ARG A 10 -25.14 16.55 -4.58
N ASN A 11 -25.76 15.43 -4.20
CA ASN A 11 -25.57 14.78 -2.89
C ASN A 11 -24.47 13.70 -2.91
N PHE A 12 -23.61 13.71 -3.92
CA PHE A 12 -22.47 12.82 -4.02
C PHE A 12 -21.17 13.62 -3.86
N SER A 13 -20.28 13.16 -2.99
CA SER A 13 -18.92 13.68 -2.84
C SER A 13 -17.97 12.56 -2.43
N ILE A 14 -16.67 12.77 -2.62
CA ILE A 14 -15.60 11.80 -2.32
C ILE A 14 -14.59 12.49 -1.42
N LEU A 15 -14.20 11.85 -0.32
CA LEU A 15 -13.02 12.23 0.45
C LEU A 15 -11.87 11.32 -0.04
N SER A 16 -11.01 11.83 -0.91
CA SER A 16 -9.96 11.00 -1.49
C SER A 16 -8.82 10.80 -0.50
N ALA A 17 -8.67 9.56 -0.02
CA ALA A 17 -7.51 9.09 0.73
C ALA A 17 -6.70 8.04 -0.06
N HIS A 18 -6.91 7.98 -1.38
CA HIS A 18 -6.23 7.03 -2.27
C HIS A 18 -4.73 7.26 -2.26
N LYS A 19 -3.98 6.16 -2.26
CA LYS A 19 -2.52 6.14 -2.21
C LYS A 19 -1.91 5.39 -3.39
N THR A 20 -0.66 5.69 -3.70
CA THR A 20 0.12 5.02 -4.75
C THR A 20 1.24 4.18 -4.14
N MET A 21 1.46 2.98 -4.69
CA MET A 21 2.49 2.07 -4.18
C MET A 21 3.92 2.45 -4.56
N PRO A 22 4.24 2.87 -5.81
CA PRO A 22 5.64 3.12 -6.19
C PRO A 22 6.35 4.17 -5.33
N ALA A 23 5.67 5.27 -4.98
CA ALA A 23 6.25 6.31 -4.13
C ALA A 23 6.52 5.81 -2.70
N ALA A 24 5.55 5.10 -2.11
CA ALA A 24 5.70 4.52 -0.78
C ALA A 24 6.81 3.45 -0.72
N LEU A 25 6.89 2.60 -1.74
CA LEU A 25 7.93 1.59 -1.85
C LEU A 25 9.32 2.23 -2.01
N ARG A 26 9.46 3.32 -2.78
CA ARG A 26 10.74 4.08 -2.84
C ARG A 26 11.14 4.64 -1.49
N ALA A 27 10.20 5.21 -0.75
CA ALA A 27 10.46 5.72 0.59
C ALA A 27 10.87 4.61 1.57
N LEU A 28 10.18 3.47 1.53
CA LEU A 28 10.41 2.35 2.44
C LEU A 28 11.70 1.56 2.12
N LEU A 29 11.98 1.34 0.83
CA LEU A 29 13.11 0.55 0.35
C LEU A 29 14.36 1.39 0.07
N GLY A 30 14.33 2.68 0.39
CA GLY A 30 15.43 3.61 0.22
C GLY A 30 16.62 3.32 1.15
N LYS A 31 17.50 4.32 1.32
CA LYS A 31 18.73 4.17 2.12
C LYS A 31 18.42 3.73 3.56
N GLY A 32 19.09 2.67 4.02
CA GLY A 32 18.93 2.13 5.37
C GLY A 32 17.87 1.03 5.51
N SER A 33 17.14 0.71 4.44
CA SER A 33 16.20 -0.40 4.44
C SER A 33 16.90 -1.76 4.64
N ARG A 34 16.34 -2.59 5.52
CA ARG A 34 16.79 -3.96 5.80
C ARG A 34 16.21 -5.01 4.84
N VAL A 35 15.39 -4.59 3.88
CA VAL A 35 14.69 -5.48 2.95
C VAL A 35 15.61 -5.82 1.78
N ASP A 36 15.96 -7.09 1.59
CA ASP A 36 16.87 -7.52 0.51
C ASP A 36 16.19 -7.60 -0.86
N ALA A 37 14.90 -7.94 -0.89
CA ALA A 37 14.11 -8.12 -2.10
C ALA A 37 12.62 -7.84 -1.85
N LEU A 38 11.86 -7.59 -2.91
CA LEU A 38 10.44 -7.27 -2.82
C LEU A 38 9.56 -8.35 -3.46
N LEU A 39 8.57 -8.84 -2.71
CA LEU A 39 7.41 -9.51 -3.28
C LEU A 39 6.36 -8.43 -3.62
N CYS A 40 6.20 -8.14 -4.91
CA CYS A 40 5.34 -7.04 -5.37
C CYS A 40 3.84 -7.43 -5.31
N PRO A 41 2.96 -6.46 -5.00
CA PRO A 41 1.52 -6.71 -4.89
C PRO A 41 0.87 -7.01 -6.25
N GLY A 42 0.39 -8.25 -6.43
CA GLY A 42 -0.21 -8.72 -7.67
C GLY A 42 -1.39 -7.88 -8.17
N HIS A 43 -2.39 -7.62 -7.32
CA HIS A 43 -3.57 -6.83 -7.72
C HIS A 43 -3.23 -5.40 -8.13
N VAL A 44 -2.26 -4.76 -7.49
CA VAL A 44 -1.80 -3.42 -7.89
C VAL A 44 -1.13 -3.51 -9.26
N ALA A 45 -0.25 -4.49 -9.46
CA ALA A 45 0.42 -4.73 -10.74
C ALA A 45 -0.55 -5.07 -11.88
N THR A 46 -1.68 -5.71 -11.61
CA THR A 46 -2.74 -5.91 -12.62
C THR A 46 -3.29 -4.56 -13.14
N ILE A 47 -3.32 -3.53 -12.31
CA ILE A 47 -3.78 -2.19 -12.70
C ILE A 47 -2.66 -1.38 -13.37
N ILE A 48 -1.51 -1.25 -12.71
CA ILE A 48 -0.44 -0.33 -13.15
C ILE A 48 0.64 -0.99 -14.02
N GLY A 49 0.56 -2.29 -14.21
CA GLY A 49 1.50 -3.08 -15.00
C GLY A 49 2.74 -3.51 -14.22
N SER A 50 3.46 -4.49 -14.76
CA SER A 50 4.73 -4.92 -14.17
C SER A 50 5.83 -3.87 -14.30
N ASP A 51 5.79 -3.04 -15.34
CA ASP A 51 6.83 -2.02 -15.58
C ASP A 51 6.86 -0.96 -14.48
N ALA A 52 5.73 -0.70 -13.82
CA ALA A 52 5.65 0.23 -12.70
C ALA A 52 6.45 -0.21 -11.46
N PHE A 53 6.90 -1.47 -11.39
CA PHE A 53 7.73 -2.00 -10.31
C PHE A 53 9.21 -2.13 -10.70
N ARG A 54 9.59 -1.87 -11.96
CA ARG A 54 10.98 -2.00 -12.42
C ARG A 54 11.96 -1.12 -11.66
N PHE A 55 11.51 0.02 -11.13
CA PHE A 55 12.34 0.90 -10.31
C PHE A 55 13.01 0.19 -9.12
N VAL A 56 12.40 -0.88 -8.59
CA VAL A 56 12.99 -1.65 -7.49
C VAL A 56 14.32 -2.30 -7.91
N ALA A 57 14.37 -2.82 -9.13
CA ALA A 57 15.60 -3.36 -9.70
C ALA A 57 16.50 -2.25 -10.29
N ASP A 58 15.91 -1.35 -11.08
CA ASP A 58 16.64 -0.38 -11.90
C ASP A 58 17.23 0.75 -11.04
N GLU A 59 16.50 1.26 -10.05
CA GLU A 59 16.91 2.37 -9.17
C GLU A 59 17.42 1.85 -7.82
N LEU A 60 16.67 0.97 -7.15
CA LEU A 60 16.98 0.53 -5.77
C LEU A 60 17.94 -0.65 -5.70
N LYS A 61 18.28 -1.24 -6.85
CA LYS A 61 19.19 -2.39 -6.98
C LYS A 61 18.79 -3.61 -6.13
N LYS A 62 17.48 -3.84 -5.98
CA LYS A 62 16.92 -4.97 -5.24
C LYS A 62 16.15 -5.90 -6.19
N PRO A 63 16.26 -7.24 -6.02
CA PRO A 63 15.42 -8.16 -6.77
C PRO A 63 13.95 -7.96 -6.43
N ALA A 64 13.07 -8.08 -7.43
CA ALA A 64 11.64 -7.92 -7.24
C ALA A 64 10.88 -8.97 -8.02
N VAL A 65 9.82 -9.54 -7.43
CA VAL A 65 8.96 -10.52 -8.10
C VAL A 65 7.51 -10.17 -7.84
N ILE A 66 6.73 -10.02 -8.89
CA ILE A 66 5.26 -9.88 -8.84
C ILE A 66 4.67 -11.27 -8.79
N ALA A 67 3.79 -11.51 -7.82
CA ALA A 67 3.14 -12.80 -7.61
C ALA A 67 1.62 -12.65 -7.49
N GLY A 68 0.91 -13.74 -7.73
CA GLY A 68 -0.48 -13.89 -7.29
C GLY A 68 -0.57 -14.20 -5.80
N PHE A 69 -1.75 -14.63 -5.36
CA PHE A 69 -2.08 -14.84 -3.94
C PHE A 69 -2.24 -16.32 -3.57
N GLY A 70 -2.21 -17.22 -4.55
CA GLY A 70 -2.20 -18.65 -4.29
C GLY A 70 -0.91 -19.08 -3.59
N ALA A 71 -1.01 -20.05 -2.67
CA ALA A 71 0.16 -20.54 -1.94
C ALA A 71 1.31 -20.99 -2.86
N GLN A 72 0.99 -21.65 -3.98
CA GLN A 72 1.99 -22.07 -4.97
C GLN A 72 2.63 -20.89 -5.69
N GLU A 73 1.87 -19.83 -5.98
CA GLU A 73 2.36 -18.62 -6.65
C GLU A 73 3.32 -17.85 -5.75
N ILE A 74 2.97 -17.71 -4.47
CA ILE A 74 3.83 -17.10 -3.45
C ILE A 74 5.12 -17.93 -3.29
N LEU A 75 5.01 -19.24 -3.14
CA LEU A 75 6.18 -20.13 -3.02
C LEU A 75 7.10 -20.04 -4.25
N ALA A 76 6.55 -20.02 -5.45
CA ALA A 76 7.32 -19.87 -6.68
C ALA A 76 8.04 -18.51 -6.72
N ALA A 77 7.36 -17.42 -6.35
CA ALA A 77 7.97 -16.10 -6.30
C ALA A 77 9.12 -16.02 -5.28
N LEU A 78 8.95 -16.60 -4.10
CA LEU A 78 10.02 -16.70 -3.09
C LEU A 78 11.22 -17.53 -3.59
N ALA A 79 10.96 -18.64 -4.29
CA ALA A 79 12.02 -19.45 -4.90
C ALA A 79 12.80 -18.65 -5.96
N ILE A 80 12.11 -17.84 -6.77
CA ILE A 80 12.74 -16.96 -7.76
C ILE A 80 13.58 -15.87 -7.06
N ILE A 81 13.04 -15.21 -6.03
CA ILE A 81 13.76 -14.19 -5.25
C ILE A 81 15.05 -14.78 -4.65
N THR A 82 14.95 -15.90 -3.96
CA THR A 82 16.10 -16.53 -3.29
C THR A 82 17.15 -17.01 -4.29
N ALA A 83 16.74 -17.52 -5.45
CA ALA A 83 17.66 -17.87 -6.53
C ALA A 83 18.39 -16.64 -7.10
N MET A 84 17.70 -15.51 -7.27
CA MET A 84 18.32 -14.26 -7.72
C MET A 84 19.34 -13.74 -6.72
N ILE A 85 18.98 -13.71 -5.42
CA ILE A 85 19.90 -13.30 -4.35
C ILE A 85 21.15 -14.18 -4.34
N LYS A 86 20.99 -15.50 -4.40
CA LYS A 86 22.12 -16.46 -4.41
C LYS A 86 23.09 -16.23 -5.58
N LYS A 87 22.59 -15.78 -6.73
CA LYS A 87 23.38 -15.52 -7.94
C LYS A 87 23.87 -14.08 -8.06
N GLY A 88 23.46 -13.18 -7.16
CA GLY A 88 23.71 -11.75 -7.30
C GLY A 88 22.95 -11.11 -8.48
N GLU A 89 21.85 -11.71 -8.92
CA GLU A 89 21.01 -11.16 -9.99
C GLU A 89 20.05 -10.10 -9.44
N VAL A 90 19.93 -8.97 -10.14
CA VAL A 90 18.98 -7.91 -9.81
C VAL A 90 18.09 -7.67 -11.02
N ARG A 91 16.82 -8.08 -10.92
CA ARG A 91 15.80 -7.88 -11.94
C ARG A 91 14.41 -7.90 -11.33
N CYS A 92 13.45 -7.30 -12.05
CA CYS A 92 12.04 -7.39 -11.74
C CYS A 92 11.40 -8.49 -12.59
N VAL A 93 10.73 -9.46 -11.95
CA VAL A 93 10.13 -10.62 -12.63
C VAL A 93 8.63 -10.61 -12.43
N ASN A 94 7.89 -10.79 -13.52
CA ASN A 94 6.46 -11.07 -13.44
C ASN A 94 6.23 -12.58 -13.33
N ALA A 95 5.97 -13.08 -12.13
CA ALA A 95 5.57 -14.47 -11.87
C ALA A 95 4.04 -14.63 -11.78
N TYR A 96 3.27 -13.63 -12.21
CA TYR A 96 1.81 -13.67 -12.29
C TYR A 96 1.29 -13.30 -13.70
N PRO A 97 1.80 -13.94 -14.77
CA PRO A 97 1.51 -13.54 -16.15
C PRO A 97 0.06 -13.78 -16.59
N THR A 98 -0.70 -14.59 -15.84
CA THR A 98 -2.12 -14.84 -16.10
C THR A 98 -3.00 -13.62 -15.83
N ALA A 99 -2.54 -12.69 -14.98
CA ALA A 99 -3.31 -11.50 -14.58
C ALA A 99 -2.55 -10.17 -14.75
N VAL A 100 -1.23 -10.20 -14.94
CA VAL A 100 -0.39 -9.00 -15.03
C VAL A 100 0.26 -8.91 -16.40
N THR A 101 -0.02 -7.82 -17.11
CA THR A 101 0.66 -7.43 -18.35
C THR A 101 1.76 -6.40 -18.06
N VAL A 102 2.60 -6.12 -19.06
CA VAL A 102 3.66 -5.11 -18.94
C VAL A 102 3.09 -3.72 -18.66
N SER A 103 2.07 -3.30 -19.43
CA SER A 103 1.43 -1.98 -19.32
C SER A 103 0.27 -1.92 -18.31
N GLY A 104 -0.15 -3.06 -17.76
CA GLY A 104 -1.29 -3.15 -16.87
C GLY A 104 -2.62 -2.96 -17.58
N ASN A 105 -3.57 -2.35 -16.88
CA ASN A 105 -4.91 -2.08 -17.40
C ASN A 105 -5.00 -0.65 -17.92
N GLU A 106 -4.80 -0.47 -19.22
CA GLU A 106 -4.82 0.86 -19.86
C GLU A 106 -6.15 1.61 -19.68
N ALA A 107 -7.28 0.90 -19.68
CA ALA A 107 -8.59 1.53 -19.49
C ALA A 107 -8.75 2.09 -18.07
N ALA A 108 -8.35 1.31 -17.07
CA ALA A 108 -8.34 1.76 -15.67
C ALA A 108 -7.37 2.92 -15.47
N MET A 109 -6.17 2.85 -16.06
CA MET A 109 -5.18 3.94 -15.97
C MET A 109 -5.67 5.22 -16.63
N LYS A 110 -6.31 5.15 -17.82
CA LYS A 110 -6.94 6.31 -18.47
C LYS A 110 -8.01 6.95 -17.59
N LEU A 111 -8.84 6.13 -16.93
CA LEU A 111 -9.87 6.63 -16.01
C LEU A 111 -9.25 7.30 -14.78
N LEU A 112 -8.27 6.64 -14.15
CA LEU A 112 -7.59 7.16 -12.97
C LEU A 112 -6.91 8.50 -13.28
N LEU A 113 -6.14 8.56 -14.38
CA LEU A 113 -5.46 9.77 -14.82
C LEU A 113 -6.40 10.85 -15.34
N ARG A 114 -7.66 10.53 -15.67
CA ARG A 114 -8.66 11.55 -15.98
C ARG A 114 -9.18 12.21 -14.71
N VAL A 115 -9.50 11.41 -13.68
CA VAL A 115 -10.18 11.86 -12.47
C VAL A 115 -9.23 12.44 -11.43
N PHE A 116 -8.00 11.92 -11.36
CA PHE A 116 -7.05 12.23 -10.31
C PHE A 116 -5.75 12.87 -10.81
N GLU A 117 -5.11 13.63 -9.93
CA GLU A 117 -3.71 14.07 -10.03
C GLU A 117 -2.91 13.59 -8.81
N PRO A 118 -1.61 13.28 -8.96
CA PRO A 118 -0.74 12.99 -7.83
C PRO A 118 -0.71 14.14 -6.83
N CYS A 119 -0.65 13.82 -5.54
CA CYS A 119 -0.44 14.79 -4.47
C CYS A 119 0.40 14.19 -3.35
N ASP A 120 0.95 15.04 -2.49
CA ASP A 120 1.61 14.58 -1.28
C ASP A 120 0.58 13.97 -0.33
N ALA A 121 0.98 12.92 0.40
CA ALA A 121 0.04 12.27 1.31
C ALA A 121 0.71 11.78 2.60
N GLN A 122 0.01 11.96 3.72
CA GLN A 122 0.41 11.44 5.02
C GLN A 122 0.22 9.92 5.09
N TRP A 123 1.29 9.18 5.35
CA TRP A 123 1.27 7.75 5.62
C TRP A 123 1.54 7.50 7.09
N ARG A 124 0.67 6.71 7.74
CA ARG A 124 0.86 6.38 9.15
C ARG A 124 2.17 5.60 9.33
N GLY A 125 3.04 6.10 10.21
CA GLY A 125 4.35 5.50 10.47
C GLY A 125 5.46 5.81 9.47
N LEU A 126 5.13 6.43 8.33
CA LEU A 126 6.10 6.85 7.31
C LEU A 126 6.18 8.37 7.11
N GLY A 127 5.22 9.13 7.65
CA GLY A 127 5.16 10.58 7.46
C GLY A 127 4.55 10.98 6.11
N VAL A 128 4.73 12.23 5.73
CA VAL A 128 4.30 12.71 4.41
C VAL A 128 5.25 12.15 3.35
N ILE A 129 4.70 11.47 2.36
CA ILE A 129 5.46 10.97 1.20
C ILE A 129 5.02 11.77 -0.03
N PRO A 130 5.95 12.44 -0.74
CA PRO A 130 5.63 13.22 -1.92
C PRO A 130 4.98 12.40 -3.03
N GLU A 131 4.01 12.99 -3.72
CA GLU A 131 3.30 12.40 -4.89
C GLU A 131 2.74 10.98 -4.65
N SER A 132 2.51 10.62 -3.40
CA SER A 132 2.07 9.28 -2.99
C SER A 132 0.57 9.15 -2.78
N GLY A 133 -0.18 10.24 -2.95
CA GLY A 133 -1.63 10.31 -2.91
C GLY A 133 -2.24 10.63 -4.27
N LEU A 134 -3.57 10.57 -4.32
CA LEU A 134 -4.35 10.97 -5.49
C LEU A 134 -5.46 11.95 -5.06
N ALA A 135 -5.37 13.18 -5.54
CA ALA A 135 -6.38 14.23 -5.35
C ALA A 135 -7.29 14.33 -6.58
N LEU A 136 -8.56 14.72 -6.38
CA LEU A 136 -9.47 14.99 -7.49
C LEU A 136 -9.00 16.22 -8.26
N LYS A 137 -9.06 16.18 -9.60
CA LYS A 137 -8.59 17.28 -10.47
C LYS A 137 -9.68 17.87 -11.36
N GLY A 138 -9.39 19.03 -11.94
CA GLY A 138 -10.26 19.67 -12.95
C GLY A 138 -11.70 19.83 -12.47
N GLU A 139 -12.66 19.42 -13.30
CA GLU A 139 -14.09 19.45 -12.99
C GLU A 139 -14.47 18.55 -11.79
N TYR A 140 -13.70 17.50 -11.52
CA TYR A 140 -13.97 16.58 -10.42
C TYR A 140 -13.69 17.19 -9.05
N LYS A 141 -12.97 18.32 -8.95
CA LYS A 141 -12.81 19.07 -7.69
C LYS A 141 -14.15 19.47 -7.08
N ALA A 142 -15.19 19.64 -7.90
CA ALA A 142 -16.56 19.90 -7.43
C ALA A 142 -17.16 18.73 -6.62
N LEU A 143 -16.55 17.54 -6.66
CA LEU A 143 -16.94 16.37 -5.86
C LEU A 143 -16.07 16.19 -4.62
N ASP A 144 -15.04 17.01 -4.41
CA ASP A 144 -14.13 16.89 -3.27
C ASP A 144 -14.85 17.25 -1.96
N THR A 145 -14.97 16.29 -1.06
CA THR A 145 -15.67 16.46 0.22
C THR A 145 -14.96 17.47 1.12
N ALA A 146 -13.63 17.44 1.15
CA ALA A 146 -12.87 18.33 2.00
C ALA A 146 -13.03 19.79 1.57
N THR A 147 -13.01 20.05 0.26
CA THR A 147 -13.25 21.40 -0.28
C THR A 147 -14.69 21.84 -0.07
N ARG A 148 -15.66 20.95 -0.27
CA ARG A 148 -17.10 21.27 -0.15
C ARG A 148 -17.56 21.59 1.27
N PHE A 149 -16.95 20.96 2.25
CA PHE A 149 -17.37 21.06 3.66
C PHE A 149 -16.30 21.67 4.56
N ASP A 150 -15.22 22.22 3.97
CA ASP A 150 -14.16 22.92 4.70
C ASP A 150 -13.59 22.10 5.87
N LEU A 151 -13.31 20.82 5.61
CA LEU A 151 -13.07 19.84 6.68
C LEU A 151 -11.73 20.00 7.38
N PHE A 152 -10.73 20.59 6.74
CA PHE A 152 -9.33 20.48 7.20
C PHE A 152 -8.85 21.65 8.06
N ASP A 153 -9.63 22.72 8.20
CA ASP A 153 -9.21 23.91 8.95
C ASP A 153 -9.04 23.67 10.46
N ASN A 154 -9.50 22.53 11.01
CA ASN A 154 -9.47 22.26 12.45
C ASN A 154 -9.26 20.78 12.87
N ILE A 155 -8.65 19.93 12.03
CA ILE A 155 -8.42 18.51 12.40
C ILE A 155 -7.11 18.38 13.18
N HIS A 156 -7.21 18.19 14.50
CA HIS A 156 -6.11 17.70 15.33
C HIS A 156 -6.07 16.18 15.27
N VAL A 157 -4.99 15.61 14.73
CA VAL A 157 -4.73 14.17 14.82
C VAL A 157 -3.94 13.95 16.11
N PRO A 158 -4.48 13.23 17.10
CA PRO A 158 -3.75 12.93 18.32
C PRO A 158 -2.51 12.09 18.00
N ASP A 159 -1.43 12.34 18.74
CA ASP A 159 -0.29 11.42 18.75
C ASP A 159 -0.76 10.05 19.26
N ASP A 160 -0.32 8.96 18.60
CA ASP A 160 -0.68 7.59 18.98
C ASP A 160 0.15 7.16 20.21
N ASP A 161 -0.23 7.67 21.38
CA ASP A 161 0.47 7.57 22.66
C ASP A 161 0.20 6.27 23.44
N ARG A 162 -0.64 5.38 22.90
CA ARG A 162 -1.07 4.13 23.55
C ARG A 162 -0.03 3.00 23.53
N GLY A 163 1.25 3.33 23.31
CA GLY A 163 2.33 2.35 23.20
C GLY A 163 2.20 1.41 22.00
N CYS A 164 1.48 1.81 20.95
CA CYS A 164 1.33 1.02 19.73
C CYS A 164 2.58 1.12 18.85
N ILE A 165 3.14 -0.01 18.43
CA ILE A 165 4.29 -0.06 17.51
C ILE A 165 3.91 -0.33 16.05
N CYS A 166 2.66 -0.08 15.65
CA CYS A 166 2.17 -0.39 14.29
C CYS A 166 3.00 0.33 13.19
N ALA A 167 3.58 1.49 13.47
CA ALA A 167 4.54 2.13 12.55
C ALA A 167 5.76 1.23 12.26
N SER A 168 6.37 0.65 13.29
CA SER A 168 7.50 -0.29 13.13
C SER A 168 7.09 -1.55 12.39
N VAL A 169 5.89 -2.08 12.67
CA VAL A 169 5.34 -3.24 11.95
C VAL A 169 5.13 -2.92 10.47
N LEU A 170 4.54 -1.78 10.13
CA LEU A 170 4.32 -1.35 8.74
C LEU A 170 5.63 -1.11 7.98
N ARG A 171 6.71 -0.72 8.67
CA ARG A 171 8.05 -0.59 8.07
C ARG A 171 8.79 -1.92 7.95
N GLY A 172 8.29 -2.99 8.57
CA GLY A 172 9.00 -4.26 8.67
C GLY A 172 10.17 -4.24 9.66
N ASP A 173 10.21 -3.26 10.58
CA ASP A 173 11.25 -3.16 11.62
C ASP A 173 10.98 -4.10 12.81
N ALA A 174 9.73 -4.53 12.99
CA ALA A 174 9.28 -5.38 14.09
C ALA A 174 8.14 -6.29 13.63
N GLU A 175 8.05 -7.48 14.19
CA GLU A 175 6.90 -8.37 14.02
C GLU A 175 5.75 -7.95 14.95
N PRO A 176 4.47 -8.21 14.60
CA PRO A 176 3.34 -7.96 15.48
C PRO A 176 3.52 -8.49 16.91
N GLU A 177 4.13 -9.66 17.06
CA GLU A 177 4.39 -10.38 18.31
C GLU A 177 5.46 -9.69 19.18
N ASN A 178 6.24 -8.77 18.60
CA ASN A 178 7.17 -7.93 19.38
C ASN A 178 6.45 -6.75 20.06
N CYS A 179 5.17 -6.51 19.74
CA CYS A 179 4.37 -5.48 20.39
C CYS A 179 3.90 -5.96 21.77
N PRO A 180 4.17 -5.24 22.87
CA PRO A 180 3.76 -5.65 24.22
C PRO A 180 2.24 -5.70 24.41
N ASN A 181 1.49 -5.01 23.54
CA ASN A 181 0.03 -4.99 23.59
C ASN A 181 -0.63 -6.09 22.74
N PHE A 182 0.11 -6.74 21.83
CA PHE A 182 -0.46 -7.67 20.86
C PHE A 182 -1.09 -8.89 21.54
N GLY A 183 -2.37 -9.14 21.28
CA GLY A 183 -3.12 -10.26 21.84
C GLY A 183 -3.47 -10.13 23.33
N VAL A 184 -3.00 -9.08 24.01
CA VAL A 184 -3.29 -8.80 25.42
C VAL A 184 -4.27 -7.64 25.52
N ALA A 185 -3.78 -6.41 25.38
CA ALA A 185 -4.59 -5.19 25.41
C ALA A 185 -5.10 -4.79 24.01
N CYS A 186 -4.43 -5.26 22.96
CA CYS A 186 -4.79 -5.02 21.56
C CYS A 186 -5.24 -6.33 20.92
N THR A 187 -6.55 -6.47 20.70
CA THR A 187 -7.19 -7.62 20.04
C THR A 187 -8.15 -7.13 18.95
N PRO A 188 -8.67 -7.98 18.06
CA PRO A 188 -9.68 -7.55 17.09
C PRO A 188 -10.95 -6.98 17.74
N ALA A 189 -11.32 -7.46 18.93
CA ALA A 189 -12.47 -6.95 19.69
C ALA A 189 -12.17 -5.63 20.41
N THR A 190 -10.90 -5.36 20.73
CA THR A 190 -10.46 -4.14 21.42
C THR A 190 -9.15 -3.65 20.81
N PRO A 191 -9.18 -3.11 19.58
CA PRO A 191 -7.97 -2.79 18.85
C PRO A 191 -7.37 -1.46 19.33
N LEU A 192 -6.08 -1.47 19.65
CA LEU A 192 -5.33 -0.24 19.94
C LEU A 192 -4.84 0.43 18.65
N GLY A 193 -4.38 -0.33 17.66
CA GLY A 193 -3.80 0.22 16.42
C GLY A 193 -4.54 -0.25 15.16
N PRO A 194 -4.38 0.47 14.03
CA PRO A 194 -5.09 0.16 12.78
C PRO A 194 -4.62 -1.16 12.18
N CYS A 195 -3.39 -1.59 12.46
CA CYS A 195 -2.87 -2.90 12.08
C CYS A 195 -3.72 -4.05 12.66
N MET A 196 -4.48 -3.82 13.75
CA MET A 196 -5.40 -4.80 14.35
C MET A 196 -6.87 -4.58 13.92
N VAL A 197 -7.22 -3.37 13.44
CA VAL A 197 -8.57 -3.03 12.94
C VAL A 197 -8.77 -3.53 11.50
N SER A 198 -7.77 -3.34 10.65
CA SER A 198 -7.87 -3.64 9.22
C SER A 198 -7.87 -5.14 8.96
N GLY A 199 -8.75 -5.60 8.07
CA GLY A 199 -8.74 -6.98 7.57
C GLY A 199 -7.48 -7.34 6.78
N GLU A 200 -6.76 -6.34 6.27
CA GLU A 200 -5.44 -6.49 5.62
C GLU A 200 -4.27 -6.18 6.57
N GLY A 201 -4.57 -5.87 7.83
CA GLY A 201 -3.56 -5.47 8.81
C GLY A 201 -2.69 -6.63 9.26
N SER A 202 -1.36 -6.44 9.28
CA SER A 202 -0.41 -7.48 9.67
C SER A 202 -0.64 -8.01 11.08
N CYS A 203 -1.07 -7.17 12.04
CA CYS A 203 -1.39 -7.63 13.39
C CYS A 203 -2.69 -8.46 13.39
N ALA A 204 -3.74 -8.03 12.69
CA ALA A 204 -4.98 -8.80 12.60
C ALA A 204 -4.72 -10.18 11.96
N ALA A 205 -3.93 -10.23 10.89
CA ALA A 205 -3.54 -11.47 10.23
C ALA A 205 -2.71 -12.38 11.15
N ALA A 206 -1.70 -11.85 11.84
CA ALA A 206 -0.90 -12.60 12.82
C ALA A 206 -1.76 -13.13 13.98
N TYR A 207 -2.72 -12.33 14.46
CA TYR A 207 -3.62 -12.77 15.53
C TYR A 207 -4.55 -13.89 15.08
N ALA A 208 -5.11 -13.80 13.86
CA ALA A 208 -6.05 -14.77 13.34
C ALA A 208 -5.40 -16.10 12.95
N TYR A 209 -4.18 -16.07 12.41
CA TYR A 209 -3.54 -17.22 11.77
C TYR A 209 -2.21 -17.63 12.36
N GLY A 210 -1.62 -16.84 13.26
CA GLY A 210 -0.31 -17.12 13.86
C GLY A 210 -0.30 -18.36 14.75
N GLY A 211 -1.48 -18.85 15.16
CA GLY A 211 -1.62 -20.02 16.02
C GLY A 211 -1.14 -19.74 17.45
N SER A 212 -1.85 -20.28 18.43
CA SER A 212 -1.51 -20.17 19.84
C SER A 212 -0.04 -20.54 20.08
N ARG A 213 0.77 -19.59 20.58
CA ARG A 213 1.83 -19.95 21.52
C ARG A 213 1.12 -20.35 22.82
N VAL A 214 0.73 -21.62 22.90
CA VAL A 214 0.59 -22.31 24.20
C VAL A 214 1.99 -22.66 24.68
#